data_AF-A0A7K9B7V2-F1
#
_entry.id   AF-A0A7K9B7V2-F1
#
_cell.length_a   1.000
_cell.length_b   1.000
_cell.length_c   1.000
_cell.angle_alpha   90.00
_cell.angle_beta   90.00
_cell.angle_gamma   90.00
#
_symmetry.space_group_name_H-M   'P 1'
#
loop_
_entity.id
_entity.type
_entity.pdbx_description
1 polymer ?
#
loop_
_entity_poly.entity_id
_entity_poly.type
_entity_poly.pdbx_seq_one_letter_code
_entity_poly.pdbx_strand_id
1 'polypeptide(L)'
;VTSKCLLMKAEMTGSKTAGRREKPKEAFEDTDGLYDPECENNGMFKAKQCNGTSCWCVNTAGVRRTDKHDTDLKCNQLVRTTWIIIEMKHGERKAPLNTESLKKALMETITRRYMLDGRYIGDIVYEKPYITVDLKQNSSGKYPGDVDIADVAYYFEKDAKGDSIFHNDRLNISIDNEMLLFEKTVVYYVDEVAPEFSMKSLTPGVIAVIVVVVLAIVAGIVVLVSSNK
;
A
#
# COMPACT_ATOMS: atom_id res chain seq x y z
N VAL A 1 1.04 12.48 -14.19
CA VAL A 1 0.38 12.15 -12.90
C VAL A 1 0.93 13.10 -11.85
N THR A 2 0.13 13.49 -10.87
CA THR A 2 0.57 14.33 -9.74
C THR A 2 1.09 13.44 -8.61
N SER A 3 1.94 13.95 -7.72
CA SER A 3 2.44 13.14 -6.60
C SER A 3 1.31 12.76 -5.62
N LYS A 4 1.43 11.57 -5.04
CA LYS A 4 0.47 11.02 -4.07
C LYS A 4 0.24 11.96 -2.90
N CYS A 5 1.29 12.55 -2.34
CA CYS A 5 1.16 13.45 -1.18
C CYS A 5 0.29 14.67 -1.49
N LEU A 6 0.56 15.36 -2.62
CA LEU A 6 -0.19 16.56 -3.01
C LEU A 6 -1.64 16.22 -3.32
N LEU A 7 -1.87 15.08 -3.95
CA LEU A 7 -3.21 14.61 -4.27
C LEU A 7 -4.01 14.25 -3.01
N MET A 8 -3.44 13.49 -2.07
CA MET A 8 -4.04 13.22 -0.77
C MET A 8 -4.36 14.52 0.00
N LYS A 9 -3.46 15.51 -0.05
CA LYS A 9 -3.67 16.81 0.58
C LYS A 9 -4.86 17.58 -0.02
N ALA A 10 -4.99 17.55 -1.35
CA ALA A 10 -6.12 18.17 -2.04
C ALA A 10 -7.46 17.50 -1.65
N GLU A 11 -7.49 16.17 -1.59
CA GLU A 11 -8.67 15.39 -1.16
C GLU A 11 -9.10 15.74 0.27
N MET A 12 -8.12 15.87 1.19
CA MET A 12 -8.41 16.20 2.58
C MET A 12 -8.87 17.65 2.79
N THR A 13 -8.39 18.57 1.96
CA THR A 13 -8.85 19.98 2.00
C THR A 13 -10.34 20.09 1.67
N GLY A 14 -10.83 19.31 0.69
CA GLY A 14 -12.26 19.22 0.37
C GLY A 14 -13.10 18.55 1.46
N SER A 15 -12.49 17.67 2.27
CA SER A 15 -13.16 17.00 3.40
C SER A 15 -13.29 17.88 4.64
N LYS A 16 -12.42 18.90 4.81
CA LYS A 16 -12.46 19.83 5.95
C LYS A 16 -13.55 20.89 5.83
N THR A 17 -13.98 21.25 4.62
CA THR A 17 -15.02 22.27 4.38
C THR A 17 -16.45 21.75 4.56
N ALA A 18 -16.63 20.43 4.67
CA ALA A 18 -17.93 19.80 4.90
C ALA A 18 -18.28 19.74 6.41
N GLY A 19 -18.57 20.89 7.02
CA GLY A 19 -19.37 21.03 8.26
C GLY A 19 -19.12 20.02 9.40
N ARG A 20 -17.87 19.61 9.66
CA ARG A 20 -17.57 18.61 10.69
C ARG A 20 -17.73 19.18 12.09
N ARG A 21 -18.48 18.47 12.94
CA ARG A 21 -18.56 18.68 14.38
C ARG A 21 -17.17 18.51 15.01
N GLU A 22 -16.79 19.39 15.94
CA GLU A 22 -15.56 19.21 16.72
C GLU A 22 -15.56 17.84 17.40
N LYS A 23 -14.50 17.06 17.17
CA LYS A 23 -14.29 15.78 17.85
C LYS A 23 -13.77 16.06 19.27
N PRO A 24 -14.16 15.26 20.29
CA PRO A 24 -13.58 15.34 21.63
C PRO A 24 -12.05 15.20 21.61
N LYS A 25 -11.34 15.83 22.56
CA LYS A 25 -9.87 15.82 22.64
C LYS A 25 -9.26 14.41 22.81
N GLU A 26 -10.05 13.47 23.31
CA GLU A 26 -9.66 12.06 23.55
C GLU A 26 -10.01 11.14 22.37
N ALA A 27 -10.62 11.66 21.30
CA ALA A 27 -11.01 10.85 20.16
C ALA A 27 -9.77 10.44 19.35
N PHE A 28 -9.50 9.13 19.27
CA PHE A 28 -8.45 8.57 18.43
C PHE A 28 -9.01 8.29 17.02
N GLU A 29 -8.40 8.90 16.01
CA GLU A 29 -8.70 8.61 14.60
C GLU A 29 -7.69 7.58 14.08
N ASP A 30 -8.20 6.43 13.66
CA ASP A 30 -7.43 5.47 12.87
C ASP A 30 -7.25 6.04 11.46
N THR A 31 -6.03 6.41 11.13
CA THR A 31 -5.65 7.15 9.92
C THR A 31 -4.75 6.32 9.01
N ASP A 32 -4.79 4.99 9.14
CA ASP A 32 -3.82 4.09 8.51
C ASP A 32 -3.96 3.98 6.97
N GLY A 33 -4.81 4.79 6.33
CA GLY A 33 -4.96 4.88 4.88
C GLY A 33 -5.00 6.31 4.31
N LEU A 34 -5.94 7.14 4.76
CA LEU A 34 -6.11 8.51 4.28
C LEU A 34 -6.00 9.50 5.46
N TYR A 35 -5.09 10.46 5.33
CA TYR A 35 -4.84 11.51 6.32
C TYR A 35 -4.42 12.80 5.59
N ASP A 36 -4.47 13.95 6.26
CA ASP A 36 -3.98 15.22 5.70
C ASP A 36 -2.44 15.27 5.82
N PRO A 37 -1.69 15.09 4.72
CA PRO A 37 -0.26 14.92 4.80
C PRO A 37 0.49 16.26 4.73
N GLU A 38 1.61 16.28 5.42
CA GLU A 38 2.66 17.25 5.17
C GLU A 38 3.53 16.80 4.00
N CYS A 39 3.57 17.65 2.97
CA CYS A 39 4.36 17.45 1.77
C CYS A 39 5.52 18.45 1.73
N GLU A 40 6.65 18.01 1.20
CA GLU A 40 7.73 18.86 0.74
C GLU A 40 7.31 19.63 -0.53
N ASN A 41 8.05 20.68 -0.88
CA ASN A 41 7.73 21.54 -2.05
C ASN A 41 7.76 20.78 -3.39
N ASN A 42 8.52 19.70 -3.47
CA ASN A 42 8.58 18.82 -4.65
C ASN A 42 7.47 17.74 -4.67
N GLY A 43 6.53 17.79 -3.71
CA GLY A 43 5.42 16.87 -3.61
C GLY A 43 5.73 15.53 -2.95
N MET A 44 6.94 15.32 -2.42
CA MET A 44 7.24 14.15 -1.59
C MET A 44 6.61 14.29 -0.19
N PHE A 45 6.40 13.18 0.51
CA PHE A 45 6.02 13.22 1.92
C PHE A 45 7.17 13.73 2.77
N LYS A 46 6.87 14.56 3.77
CA LYS A 46 7.80 14.72 4.90
C LYS A 46 7.90 13.39 5.66
N ALA A 47 9.10 13.02 6.09
CA ALA A 47 9.34 11.76 6.78
C ALA A 47 8.52 11.61 8.07
N LYS A 48 8.29 12.73 8.78
CA LYS A 48 7.42 12.83 9.94
C LYS A 48 6.06 13.37 9.53
N GLN A 49 5.00 12.72 9.98
CA GLN A 49 3.62 13.15 9.83
C GLN A 49 3.00 13.30 11.22
N CYS A 50 2.13 14.27 11.40
CA CYS A 50 1.48 14.54 12.68
C CYS A 50 0.00 14.88 12.50
N ASN A 51 -0.81 14.45 13.45
CA ASN A 51 -2.19 14.88 13.63
C ASN A 51 -2.38 15.29 15.10
N GLY A 52 -2.49 16.60 15.35
CA GLY A 52 -2.45 17.15 16.70
C GLY A 52 -1.12 16.84 17.39
N THR A 53 -1.16 16.20 18.55
CA THR A 53 0.03 15.79 19.31
C THR A 53 0.56 14.41 18.94
N SER A 54 -0.14 13.68 18.06
CA SER A 54 0.22 12.32 17.65
C SER A 54 1.00 12.35 16.34
N CYS A 55 2.25 11.88 16.34
CA CYS A 55 3.14 11.83 15.19
C CYS A 55 3.61 10.42 14.86
N TRP A 56 3.95 10.16 13.60
CA TRP A 56 4.49 8.89 13.12
C TRP A 56 5.46 9.11 11.95
N CYS A 57 6.32 8.13 11.67
CA CYS A 57 7.17 8.17 10.48
C CYS A 57 6.49 7.46 9.29
N VAL A 58 6.72 7.97 8.09
CA VAL A 58 6.20 7.41 6.83
C VAL A 58 7.29 7.12 5.81
N ASN A 59 7.00 6.25 4.85
CA ASN A 59 7.85 6.01 3.66
C ASN A 59 7.56 6.97 2.51
N THR A 60 8.31 6.83 1.42
CA THR A 60 8.08 7.62 0.20
C THR A 60 6.67 7.44 -0.37
N ALA A 61 5.98 6.35 -0.04
CA ALA A 61 4.59 6.12 -0.40
C ALA A 61 3.56 6.69 0.62
N GLY A 62 4.01 7.40 1.66
CA GLY A 62 3.15 7.97 2.70
C GLY A 62 2.57 6.95 3.68
N VAL A 63 3.07 5.71 3.66
CA VAL A 63 2.58 4.65 4.55
C VAL A 63 3.35 4.70 5.86
N ARG A 64 2.62 4.58 6.96
CA ARG A 64 3.16 4.59 8.32
C ARG A 64 4.11 3.40 8.51
N ARG A 65 5.28 3.67 9.08
CA ARG A 65 6.30 2.66 9.41
C ARG A 65 6.65 2.58 10.89
N THR A 66 6.02 3.39 11.74
CA THR A 66 6.26 3.39 13.19
C THR A 66 4.96 3.41 13.96
N ASP A 67 5.01 3.07 15.24
CA ASP A 67 3.93 3.44 16.14
C ASP A 67 3.75 4.96 16.19
N LYS A 68 2.54 5.37 16.59
CA LYS A 68 2.23 6.77 16.87
C LYS A 68 2.85 7.16 18.21
N HIS A 69 3.59 8.25 18.21
CA HIS A 69 4.27 8.84 19.37
C HIS A 69 3.89 10.31 19.51
N ASP A 70 4.44 10.98 20.52
CA ASP A 70 4.27 12.43 20.70
C ASP A 70 5.08 13.25 19.67
N THR A 71 5.08 14.57 19.87
CA THR A 71 5.79 15.52 19.02
C THR A 71 7.31 15.41 19.08
N ASP A 72 7.89 14.68 20.01
CA ASP A 72 9.35 14.53 20.11
C ASP A 72 9.91 13.44 19.19
N LEU A 73 9.03 12.63 18.59
CA LEU A 73 9.40 11.62 17.58
C LEU A 73 10.30 12.21 16.49
N LYS A 74 11.42 11.54 16.23
CA LYS A 74 12.39 11.90 15.19
C LYS A 74 12.32 10.92 14.02
N CYS A 75 12.00 11.44 12.84
CA CYS A 75 12.03 10.69 11.59
C CYS A 75 13.18 11.24 10.73
N ASN A 76 14.40 10.76 10.98
CA ASN A 76 15.62 11.34 10.41
C ASN A 76 15.75 11.12 8.90
N GLN A 77 15.04 10.12 8.36
CA GLN A 77 15.10 9.77 6.94
C GLN A 77 13.73 9.38 6.40
N LEU A 78 13.49 9.78 5.16
CA LEU A 78 12.38 9.29 4.37
C LEU A 78 12.82 7.99 3.68
N VAL A 79 12.45 6.84 4.22
CA VAL A 79 12.84 5.54 3.65
C VAL A 79 12.06 5.30 2.36
N ARG A 80 12.79 4.83 1.35
CA ARG A 80 12.27 4.49 0.03
C ARG A 80 11.45 3.21 0.07
N THR A 81 10.28 3.26 -0.54
CA THR A 81 9.49 2.10 -0.95
C THR A 81 10.01 1.62 -2.31
N THR A 82 10.63 0.45 -2.36
CA THR A 82 11.27 -0.07 -3.59
C THR A 82 10.41 -1.04 -4.35
N TRP A 83 9.45 -1.67 -3.68
CA TRP A 83 8.57 -2.64 -4.29
C TRP A 83 7.15 -2.47 -3.75
N ILE A 84 6.21 -2.37 -4.68
CA ILE A 84 4.78 -2.33 -4.40
C ILE A 84 4.12 -3.51 -5.08
N ILE A 85 3.27 -4.21 -4.34
CA ILE A 85 2.51 -5.37 -4.82
C ILE A 85 1.04 -4.96 -4.82
N ILE A 86 0.44 -4.90 -6.00
CA ILE A 86 -0.99 -4.60 -6.17
C ILE A 86 -1.70 -5.92 -6.40
N GLU A 87 -2.46 -6.37 -5.41
CA GLU A 87 -3.28 -7.58 -5.49
C GLU A 87 -4.74 -7.19 -5.73
N MET A 88 -5.32 -7.73 -6.79
CA MET A 88 -6.71 -7.49 -7.17
C MET A 88 -7.45 -8.81 -7.22
N LYS A 89 -8.66 -8.84 -6.66
CA LYS A 89 -9.64 -9.90 -6.87
C LYS A 89 -10.63 -9.44 -7.92
N HIS A 90 -10.72 -10.16 -9.04
CA HIS A 90 -11.74 -9.87 -10.05
C HIS A 90 -13.09 -10.52 -9.70
N GLY A 91 -14.17 -10.01 -10.28
CA GLY A 91 -15.52 -10.56 -10.11
C GLY A 91 -15.71 -11.97 -10.66
N GLU A 92 -16.83 -12.62 -10.35
CA GLU A 92 -17.13 -13.95 -10.90
C GLU A 92 -17.16 -13.95 -12.44
N ARG A 93 -16.53 -14.98 -13.04
CA ARG A 93 -16.45 -15.15 -14.49
C ARG A 93 -16.61 -16.61 -14.87
N LYS A 94 -17.28 -16.85 -16.00
CA LYS A 94 -17.54 -18.20 -16.56
C LYS A 94 -16.24 -18.89 -16.98
N ALA A 95 -15.33 -18.16 -17.62
CA ALA A 95 -14.02 -18.64 -18.05
C ALA A 95 -12.90 -17.92 -17.28
N PRO A 96 -11.76 -18.59 -17.02
CA PRO A 96 -10.56 -17.92 -16.52
C PRO A 96 -10.04 -16.90 -17.54
N LEU A 97 -9.33 -15.87 -17.06
CA LEU A 97 -8.68 -14.88 -17.92
C LEU A 97 -7.55 -15.52 -18.73
N ASN A 98 -7.40 -15.11 -19.99
CA ASN A 98 -6.18 -15.41 -20.75
C ASN A 98 -5.00 -14.65 -20.15
N THR A 99 -4.00 -15.38 -19.65
CA THR A 99 -2.83 -14.79 -18.95
C THR A 99 -2.00 -13.87 -19.83
N GLU A 100 -1.83 -14.16 -21.12
CA GLU A 100 -1.03 -13.33 -22.03
C GLU A 100 -1.76 -12.03 -22.36
N SER A 101 -3.04 -12.11 -22.72
CA SER A 101 -3.90 -10.95 -22.94
C SER A 101 -3.98 -10.05 -21.71
N LEU A 102 -4.12 -10.65 -20.51
CA LEU A 102 -4.15 -9.93 -19.24
C LEU A 102 -2.84 -9.18 -18.98
N LYS A 103 -1.69 -9.87 -19.10
CA LYS A 103 -0.37 -9.28 -18.94
C LYS A 103 -0.19 -8.08 -19.87
N LYS A 104 -0.52 -8.25 -21.15
CA LYS A 104 -0.42 -7.19 -22.15
C LYS A 104 -1.30 -6.00 -21.80
N ALA A 105 -2.58 -6.23 -21.49
CA ALA A 105 -3.52 -5.18 -21.18
C ALA A 105 -3.13 -4.38 -19.93
N LEU A 106 -2.67 -5.04 -18.86
CA LEU A 106 -2.20 -4.37 -17.65
C LEU A 106 -0.91 -3.59 -17.91
N MET A 107 0.04 -4.16 -18.64
CA MET A 107 1.28 -3.47 -18.99
C MET A 107 1.02 -2.23 -19.85
N GLU A 108 0.15 -2.32 -20.87
CA GLU A 108 -0.27 -1.17 -21.69
C GLU A 108 -1.03 -0.12 -20.87
N THR A 109 -1.93 -0.56 -19.98
CA THR A 109 -2.68 0.34 -19.11
C THR A 109 -1.72 1.10 -18.20
N ILE A 110 -0.79 0.41 -17.55
CA ILE A 110 0.11 1.02 -16.58
C ILE A 110 1.07 2.01 -17.24
N THR A 111 1.61 1.63 -18.39
CA THR A 111 2.53 2.49 -19.16
C THR A 111 1.84 3.69 -19.76
N ARG A 112 0.64 3.53 -20.34
CA ARG A 112 -0.03 4.63 -21.07
C ARG A 112 -0.85 5.54 -20.16
N ARG A 113 -1.64 4.97 -19.25
CA ARG A 113 -2.56 5.73 -18.39
C ARG A 113 -1.82 6.39 -17.23
N TYR A 114 -0.93 5.66 -16.57
CA TYR A 114 -0.20 6.16 -15.40
C TYR A 114 1.21 6.66 -15.73
N MET A 115 1.63 6.57 -17.00
CA MET A 115 2.92 7.06 -17.50
C MET A 115 4.12 6.41 -16.78
N LEU A 116 3.95 5.21 -16.22
CA LEU A 116 5.06 4.49 -15.62
C LEU A 116 5.91 3.85 -16.71
N ASP A 117 7.22 4.05 -16.66
CA ASP A 117 8.12 3.35 -17.56
C ASP A 117 8.01 1.83 -17.33
N GLY A 118 7.88 1.08 -18.44
CA GLY A 118 7.69 -0.37 -18.42
C GLY A 118 8.81 -1.12 -17.70
N ARG A 119 10.01 -0.55 -17.57
CA ARG A 119 11.13 -1.15 -16.82
C ARG A 119 10.87 -1.26 -15.32
N TYR A 120 9.92 -0.51 -14.78
CA TYR A 120 9.53 -0.57 -13.36
C TYR A 120 8.36 -1.53 -13.12
N ILE A 121 7.82 -2.15 -14.18
CA ILE A 121 6.76 -3.16 -14.08
C ILE A 121 7.46 -4.52 -13.99
N GLY A 122 7.31 -5.18 -12.85
CA GLY A 122 7.83 -6.52 -12.60
C GLY A 122 6.86 -7.59 -13.09
N ASP A 123 6.62 -8.59 -12.25
CA ASP A 123 5.73 -9.69 -12.58
C ASP A 123 4.25 -9.27 -12.57
N ILE A 124 3.51 -9.80 -13.54
CA ILE A 124 2.04 -9.75 -13.59
C ILE A 124 1.55 -11.20 -13.56
N VAL A 125 1.02 -11.63 -12.42
CA VAL A 125 0.65 -13.02 -12.14
C VAL A 125 -0.86 -13.15 -12.05
N TYR A 126 -1.40 -14.25 -12.58
CA TYR A 126 -2.82 -14.56 -12.50
C TYR A 126 -3.04 -15.93 -11.88
N GLU A 127 -3.71 -15.95 -10.74
CA GLU A 127 -4.12 -17.13 -9.99
C GLU A 127 -5.58 -16.96 -9.61
N LYS A 128 -6.50 -17.49 -10.44
CA LYS A 128 -7.95 -17.25 -10.32
C LYS A 128 -8.44 -17.35 -8.86
N PRO A 129 -9.14 -16.33 -8.31
CA PRO A 129 -9.61 -15.09 -8.94
C PRO A 129 -8.67 -13.86 -8.79
N TYR A 130 -7.42 -14.08 -8.38
CA TYR A 130 -6.47 -13.04 -8.04
C TYR A 130 -5.54 -12.68 -9.19
N ILE A 131 -5.25 -11.39 -9.30
CA ILE A 131 -4.29 -10.81 -10.22
C ILE A 131 -3.32 -10.00 -9.38
N THR A 132 -2.02 -10.25 -9.55
CA THR A 132 -0.96 -9.58 -8.80
C THR A 132 -0.06 -8.83 -9.77
N VAL A 133 0.20 -7.55 -9.48
CA VAL A 133 1.12 -6.70 -10.25
C VAL A 133 2.23 -6.20 -9.33
N ASP A 134 3.47 -6.52 -9.69
CA ASP A 134 4.67 -6.00 -9.04
C ASP A 134 5.13 -4.71 -9.71
N LEU A 135 5.34 -3.66 -8.92
CA LEU A 135 6.03 -2.44 -9.33
C LEU A 135 7.34 -2.31 -8.55
N LYS A 136 8.48 -2.24 -9.24
CA LYS A 136 9.82 -2.25 -8.61
C LYS A 136 10.62 -1.05 -9.10
N GLN A 137 11.03 -0.17 -8.18
CA GLN A 137 11.78 1.05 -8.49
C GLN A 137 12.72 1.43 -7.34
N ASN A 138 13.98 1.01 -7.47
CA ASN A 138 15.04 1.31 -6.52
C ASN A 138 15.50 2.77 -6.61
N SER A 139 16.08 3.29 -5.52
CA SER A 139 16.64 4.65 -5.46
C SER A 139 17.65 4.92 -6.58
N SER A 140 18.55 3.98 -6.86
CA SER A 140 19.54 4.08 -7.95
C SER A 140 18.96 3.93 -9.36
N GLY A 141 17.72 3.42 -9.46
CA GLY A 141 17.07 3.11 -10.74
C GLY A 141 16.09 4.18 -11.21
N LYS A 142 15.76 5.18 -10.37
CA LYS A 142 14.82 6.27 -10.70
C LYS A 142 15.59 7.47 -11.27
N TYR A 143 15.30 7.84 -12.51
CA TYR A 143 15.90 9.00 -13.16
C TYR A 143 15.05 10.26 -12.96
N PRO A 144 15.64 11.46 -13.07
CA PRO A 144 14.89 12.71 -13.04
C PRO A 144 13.78 12.72 -14.10
N GLY A 145 12.55 12.99 -13.67
CA GLY A 145 11.36 12.99 -14.54
C GLY A 145 10.57 11.69 -14.57
N ASP A 146 11.13 10.58 -14.04
CA ASP A 146 10.39 9.33 -13.92
C ASP A 146 9.25 9.45 -12.90
N VAL A 147 8.11 8.87 -13.25
CA VAL A 147 6.96 8.71 -12.36
C VAL A 147 7.32 7.74 -11.22
N ASP A 148 6.89 8.06 -9.99
CA ASP A 148 7.12 7.19 -8.85
C ASP A 148 6.10 6.03 -8.82
N ILE A 149 6.55 4.82 -8.52
CA ILE A 149 5.66 3.65 -8.37
C ILE A 149 4.59 3.86 -7.30
N ALA A 150 4.86 4.69 -6.27
CA ALA A 150 3.88 5.02 -5.25
C ALA A 150 2.73 5.88 -5.77
N ASP A 151 3.02 6.78 -6.72
CA ASP A 151 2.00 7.59 -7.39
C ASP A 151 1.11 6.68 -8.24
N VAL A 152 1.73 5.82 -9.05
CA VAL A 152 1.02 4.87 -9.93
C VAL A 152 0.11 3.95 -9.13
N ALA A 153 0.61 3.37 -8.05
CA ALA A 153 -0.18 2.49 -7.19
C ALA A 153 -1.39 3.21 -6.59
N TYR A 154 -1.24 4.48 -6.20
CA TYR A 154 -2.35 5.27 -5.66
C TYR A 154 -3.41 5.59 -6.72
N TYR A 155 -2.99 6.02 -7.92
CA TYR A 155 -3.91 6.27 -9.03
C TYR A 155 -4.64 4.99 -9.46
N PHE A 156 -3.91 3.88 -9.56
CA PHE A 156 -4.47 2.58 -9.90
C PHE A 156 -5.48 2.10 -8.85
N GLU A 157 -5.13 2.20 -7.57
CA GLU A 157 -6.03 1.81 -6.48
C GLU A 157 -7.34 2.60 -6.51
N LYS A 158 -7.27 3.91 -6.73
CA LYS A 158 -8.44 4.80 -6.87
C LYS A 158 -9.30 4.42 -8.07
N ASP A 159 -8.68 4.23 -9.23
CA ASP A 159 -9.36 3.76 -10.44
C ASP A 159 -10.05 2.41 -10.21
N ALA A 160 -9.35 1.43 -9.64
CA ALA A 160 -9.87 0.09 -9.40
C ALA A 160 -11.03 0.07 -8.39
N LYS A 161 -11.07 1.03 -7.46
CA LYS A 161 -12.17 1.23 -6.51
C LYS A 161 -13.32 2.08 -7.05
N GLY A 162 -13.21 2.60 -8.28
CA GLY A 162 -14.24 3.43 -8.91
C GLY A 162 -14.15 4.92 -8.59
N ASP A 163 -13.13 5.35 -7.85
CA ASP A 163 -12.87 6.73 -7.43
C ASP A 163 -11.82 7.40 -8.33
N SER A 164 -11.94 7.22 -9.65
CA SER A 164 -10.97 7.74 -10.64
C SER A 164 -10.71 9.23 -10.45
N ILE A 165 -9.43 9.59 -10.43
CA ILE A 165 -8.95 10.98 -10.37
C ILE A 165 -8.96 11.62 -11.77
N PHE A 166 -8.97 10.82 -12.84
CA PHE A 166 -8.98 11.33 -14.20
C PHE A 166 -10.39 11.80 -14.57
N HIS A 167 -10.51 13.09 -14.92
CA HIS A 167 -11.79 13.70 -15.27
C HIS A 167 -12.44 13.00 -16.46
N ASN A 168 -13.66 12.49 -16.26
CA ASN A 168 -14.48 11.80 -17.28
C ASN A 168 -13.80 10.59 -17.94
N ASP A 169 -12.74 10.05 -17.32
CA ASP A 169 -11.98 8.94 -17.86
C ASP A 169 -11.91 7.84 -16.78
N ARG A 170 -12.74 6.81 -16.96
CA ARG A 170 -12.82 5.65 -16.07
C ARG A 170 -11.88 4.56 -16.57
N LEU A 171 -11.24 3.87 -15.62
CA LEU A 171 -10.46 2.69 -15.95
C LEU A 171 -11.32 1.66 -16.68
N ASN A 172 -10.90 1.30 -17.88
CA ASN A 172 -11.52 0.28 -18.69
C ASN A 172 -10.45 -0.69 -19.19
N ILE A 173 -10.39 -1.85 -18.54
CA ILE A 173 -9.55 -2.97 -18.96
C ILE A 173 -10.50 -4.04 -19.49
N SER A 174 -10.38 -4.38 -20.76
CA SER A 174 -11.19 -5.42 -21.40
C SER A 174 -10.29 -6.57 -21.83
N ILE A 175 -10.62 -7.78 -21.37
CA ILE A 175 -9.92 -9.02 -21.72
C ILE A 175 -10.94 -9.94 -22.38
N ASP A 176 -10.63 -10.45 -23.58
CA ASP A 176 -11.49 -11.34 -24.36
C ASP A 176 -12.92 -10.77 -24.55
N ASN A 177 -13.00 -9.48 -24.89
CA ASN A 177 -14.24 -8.69 -25.07
C ASN A 177 -15.13 -8.57 -23.82
N GLU A 178 -14.62 -8.89 -22.65
CA GLU A 178 -15.34 -8.75 -21.38
C GLU A 178 -14.56 -7.83 -20.43
N MET A 179 -15.26 -6.80 -19.94
CA MET A 179 -14.68 -5.83 -19.02
C MET A 179 -14.24 -6.51 -17.72
N LEU A 180 -13.05 -6.15 -17.25
CA LEU A 180 -12.51 -6.63 -16.00
C LEU A 180 -13.01 -5.73 -14.86
N LEU A 181 -13.78 -6.33 -13.95
CA LEU A 181 -14.28 -5.68 -12.74
C LEU A 181 -13.52 -6.20 -11.53
N PHE A 182 -13.07 -5.27 -10.67
CA PHE A 182 -12.37 -5.59 -9.43
C PHE A 182 -13.33 -5.53 -8.24
N GLU A 183 -13.48 -6.64 -7.52
CA GLU A 183 -14.27 -6.69 -6.28
C GLU A 183 -13.47 -6.19 -5.08
N LYS A 184 -12.16 -6.42 -5.10
CA LYS A 184 -11.26 -6.04 -4.01
C LYS A 184 -9.90 -5.71 -4.59
N THR A 185 -9.30 -4.64 -4.10
CA THR A 185 -7.93 -4.24 -4.41
C THR A 185 -7.19 -3.96 -3.10
N VAL A 186 -6.04 -4.59 -2.92
CA VAL A 186 -5.15 -4.41 -1.78
C VAL A 186 -3.77 -4.06 -2.30
N VAL A 187 -3.12 -3.10 -1.66
CA VAL A 187 -1.77 -2.65 -2.02
C VAL A 187 -0.83 -2.93 -0.86
N TYR A 188 0.24 -3.67 -1.12
CA TYR A 188 1.30 -3.94 -0.17
C TYR A 188 2.55 -3.14 -0.54
N TYR A 189 3.27 -2.68 0.47
CA TYR A 189 4.44 -1.81 0.31
C TYR A 189 5.65 -2.47 0.97
N VAL A 190 6.76 -2.50 0.25
CA VAL A 190 8.04 -3.05 0.70
C VAL A 190 9.09 -1.94 0.64
N ASP A 191 9.71 -1.67 1.77
CA ASP A 191 10.67 -0.59 1.97
C ASP A 191 12.11 -1.11 1.99
N GLU A 192 13.08 -0.24 1.70
CA GLU A 192 14.53 -0.59 1.80
C GLU A 192 14.95 -0.92 3.24
N VAL A 193 14.24 -0.36 4.22
CA VAL A 193 14.47 -0.56 5.64
C VAL A 193 13.17 -1.04 6.27
N ALA A 194 13.27 -2.11 7.08
CA ALA A 194 12.11 -2.68 7.78
C ALA A 194 11.42 -1.63 8.68
N PRO A 195 10.09 -1.68 8.82
CA PRO A 195 9.36 -0.78 9.70
C PRO A 195 9.62 -1.10 11.18
N GLU A 196 9.43 -0.10 12.03
CA GLU A 196 9.68 -0.16 13.47
C GLU A 196 8.35 -0.09 14.25
N PHE A 197 7.70 -1.23 14.44
CA PHE A 197 6.50 -1.33 15.27
C PHE A 197 6.81 -2.06 16.58
N SER A 198 6.28 -1.56 17.70
CA SER A 198 6.30 -2.25 18.97
C SER A 198 5.39 -3.48 18.91
N MET A 199 5.81 -4.58 19.56
CA MET A 199 5.01 -5.80 19.71
C MET A 199 3.64 -5.58 20.38
N LYS A 200 3.39 -4.39 20.95
CA LYS A 200 2.06 -4.00 21.47
C LYS A 200 0.97 -3.96 20.40
N SER A 201 1.34 -3.90 19.12
CA SER A 201 0.39 -3.93 17.99
C SER A 201 -0.02 -5.35 17.56
N LEU A 202 0.61 -6.40 18.09
CA LEU A 202 0.19 -7.79 17.85
C LEU A 202 -1.16 -8.03 18.53
N THR A 203 -2.16 -8.44 17.74
CA THR A 203 -3.45 -8.82 18.31
C THR A 203 -3.26 -10.01 19.27
N PRO A 204 -4.01 -10.08 20.39
CA PRO A 204 -3.87 -11.16 21.38
C PRO A 204 -3.92 -12.57 20.78
N GLY A 205 -4.65 -12.74 19.67
CA GLY A 205 -4.74 -13.99 18.93
C GLY A 205 -3.41 -14.45 18.34
N VAL A 206 -2.57 -13.54 17.83
CA VAL A 206 -1.26 -13.90 17.25
C VAL A 206 -0.30 -14.34 18.34
N ILE A 207 -0.32 -13.67 19.50
CA ILE A 207 0.51 -14.03 20.66
C ILE A 207 0.13 -15.42 21.19
N ALA A 208 -1.17 -15.70 21.32
CA ALA A 208 -1.66 -17.00 21.79
C ALA A 208 -1.19 -18.16 20.88
N VAL A 209 -1.26 -17.97 19.55
CA VAL A 209 -0.82 -18.98 18.59
C VAL A 209 0.69 -19.24 18.70
N ILE A 210 1.49 -18.18 18.78
CA ILE A 210 2.96 -18.31 18.91
C ILE A 210 3.33 -19.07 20.18
N VAL A 211 2.71 -18.75 21.32
CA VAL A 211 2.98 -19.43 22.60
C VAL A 211 2.64 -20.91 22.52
N VAL A 212 1.49 -21.28 21.95
CA VAL A 212 1.09 -22.69 21.82
C VAL A 212 2.05 -23.46 20.93
N VAL A 213 2.49 -22.89 19.80
CA VAL A 213 3.45 -23.53 18.89
C VAL A 213 4.80 -23.74 19.59
N VAL A 214 5.31 -22.73 20.29
CA VAL A 214 6.58 -22.85 21.02
C VAL A 214 6.49 -23.91 22.12
N LEU A 215 5.41 -23.93 22.90
CA LEU A 215 5.21 -24.95 23.94
C LEU A 215 5.11 -26.37 23.36
N ALA A 216 4.42 -26.54 22.23
CA ALA A 216 4.31 -27.83 21.55
C ALA A 216 5.67 -28.33 21.03
N ILE A 217 6.49 -27.43 20.45
CA ILE A 217 7.84 -27.75 20.00
C ILE A 217 8.73 -28.14 21.18
N VAL A 218 8.70 -27.38 22.27
CA VAL A 218 9.48 -27.68 23.48
C VAL A 218 9.06 -29.02 24.08
N ALA A 219 7.76 -29.27 24.21
CA ALA A 219 7.25 -30.55 24.70
C ALA A 219 7.67 -31.72 23.79
N GLY A 220 7.59 -31.54 22.47
CA GLY A 220 8.06 -32.50 21.48
C GLY A 220 9.55 -32.83 21.66
N ILE A 221 10.41 -31.80 21.78
CA ILE A 221 11.85 -31.98 22.02
C ILE A 221 12.10 -32.71 23.34
N VAL A 222 11.39 -32.37 24.41
CA VAL A 222 11.54 -33.01 25.73
C VAL A 222 11.17 -34.49 25.66
N VAL A 223 10.07 -34.85 25.00
CA VAL A 223 9.65 -36.25 24.81
C VAL A 223 10.68 -37.02 23.99
N LEU A 224 11.21 -36.40 22.91
CA LEU A 224 12.17 -37.02 22.01
C LEU A 224 13.53 -37.26 22.70
N VAL A 225 13.98 -36.31 23.54
CA VAL A 225 15.19 -36.46 24.36
C VAL A 225 14.99 -37.50 25.46
N SER A 226 13.82 -37.54 26.09
CA SER A 226 13.52 -38.49 27.17
C SER A 226 13.30 -39.93 26.67
N SER A 227 12.84 -40.09 25.42
CA SER A 227 12.67 -41.42 24.80
C SER A 227 13.96 -41.99 24.21
N ASN A 228 14.98 -41.16 24.01
CA ASN A 228 16.30 -41.55 23.51
C ASN A 228 17.34 -41.74 24.64
N LYS A 229 16.89 -41.85 25.90
CA LYS A 229 17.71 -42.07 27.09
C LYS A 229 17.32 -43.38 27.76
#